data_AF-A0A7S0C0K7-F1
#
_entry.id   AF-A0A7S0C0K7-F1
#
_cell.length_a   1.000
_cell.length_b   1.000
_cell.length_c   1.000
_cell.angle_alpha   90.00
_cell.angle_beta   90.00
_cell.angle_gamma   90.00
#
_symmetry.space_group_name_H-M   'P 1'
#
loop_
_entity.id
_entity.type
_entity.pdbx_description
1 polymer ?
#
loop_
_entity_poly.entity_id
_entity_poly.type
_entity_poly.pdbx_seq_one_letter_code
_entity_poly.pdbx_strand_id
1 'polypeptide(L)'
;SLRFVKFDMGRVPIQLDNIVVHHLNDEGNTLQFDVDVTWDGACDIKAKSKVLPPFGIANIELKGRMSFFMKPLSNVLPCFGAVQYSFTNTPELDLDFTGMAAIANSKTITNRVKKILDDIL
;
A
#
# COMPACT_ATOMS: atom_id res chain seq x y z
N SER A 1 22.35 -0.47 -0.88
CA SER A 1 21.09 -0.29 -1.61
C SER A 1 20.34 -1.60 -1.67
N LEU A 2 19.03 -1.56 -1.48
CA LEU A 2 18.10 -2.66 -1.73
C LEU A 2 17.62 -2.54 -3.19
N ARG A 3 17.51 -3.66 -3.91
CA ARG A 3 17.08 -3.69 -5.31
C ARG A 3 16.16 -4.87 -5.56
N PHE A 4 15.02 -4.60 -6.19
CA PHE A 4 14.14 -5.65 -6.71
C PHE A 4 14.79 -6.34 -7.92
N VAL A 5 14.77 -7.67 -7.88
CA VAL A 5 15.18 -8.56 -8.97
C VAL A 5 13.95 -9.04 -9.74
N LYS A 6 12.85 -9.27 -9.01
CA LYS A 6 11.54 -9.57 -9.56
C LYS A 6 10.49 -8.80 -8.75
N PHE A 7 9.48 -8.27 -9.42
CA PHE A 7 8.34 -7.62 -8.81
C PHE A 7 7.08 -8.03 -9.57
N ASP A 8 6.36 -8.99 -9.01
CA ASP A 8 5.14 -9.56 -9.58
C ASP A 8 4.10 -9.61 -8.46
N MET A 9 3.00 -8.86 -8.60
CA MET A 9 1.93 -8.78 -7.60
C MET A 9 0.89 -9.89 -7.77
N GLY A 10 1.08 -10.81 -8.72
CA GLY A 10 0.13 -11.88 -8.96
C GLY A 10 -1.13 -11.41 -9.68
N ARG A 11 -2.20 -12.20 -9.53
CA ARG A 11 -3.48 -12.01 -10.26
C ARG A 11 -4.67 -11.71 -9.36
N VAL A 12 -4.49 -11.79 -8.04
CA VAL A 12 -5.57 -11.50 -7.10
C VAL A 12 -5.74 -9.97 -7.02
N PRO A 13 -6.90 -9.44 -7.41
CA PRO A 13 -7.14 -8.00 -7.37
C PRO A 13 -7.32 -7.51 -5.93
N ILE A 14 -7.04 -6.23 -5.72
CA ILE A 14 -7.42 -5.53 -4.48
C ILE A 14 -8.95 -5.47 -4.41
N GLN A 15 -9.50 -5.69 -3.21
CA GLN A 15 -10.91 -5.59 -2.90
C GLN A 15 -11.19 -4.26 -2.18
N LEU A 16 -12.29 -3.62 -2.57
CA LEU A 16 -12.73 -2.33 -2.05
C LEU A 16 -14.15 -2.48 -1.50
N ASP A 17 -14.35 -2.14 -0.23
CA ASP A 17 -15.63 -2.28 0.46
C ASP A 17 -15.96 -1.05 1.31
N ASN A 18 -17.19 -0.99 1.83
CA ASN A 18 -17.66 0.02 2.80
C ASN A 18 -17.33 1.48 2.42
N ILE A 19 -17.63 1.86 1.19
CA ILE A 19 -17.33 3.20 0.66
C ILE A 19 -18.22 4.24 1.35
N VAL A 20 -17.60 5.28 1.92
CA VAL A 20 -18.28 6.46 2.46
C VAL A 20 -17.76 7.68 1.73
N VAL A 21 -18.66 8.54 1.27
CA VAL A 21 -18.33 9.73 0.47
C VAL A 21 -18.61 10.99 1.28
N HIS A 22 -17.64 11.89 1.30
CA HIS A 22 -17.72 13.18 1.97
C HIS A 22 -17.48 14.31 0.95
N HIS A 23 -18.32 15.34 1.02
CA HIS A 23 -18.06 16.60 0.32
C HIS A 23 -17.46 17.59 1.31
N LEU A 24 -16.21 17.99 1.08
CA LEU A 24 -15.50 18.96 1.92
C LEU A 24 -15.50 20.32 1.22
N ASN A 25 -15.95 21.34 1.94
CA ASN A 25 -15.99 22.72 1.46
C ASN A 25 -14.69 23.45 1.85
N ASP A 26 -13.55 22.91 1.42
CA ASP A 26 -12.21 23.50 1.59
C ASP A 26 -11.77 24.31 0.36
N GLU A 27 -10.57 24.88 0.40
CA GLU A 27 -10.01 25.61 -0.76
C GLU A 27 -9.89 24.66 -1.97
N GLY A 28 -10.76 24.87 -2.96
CA GLY A 28 -10.79 24.10 -4.21
C GLY A 28 -11.91 23.07 -4.29
N ASN A 29 -12.75 22.92 -3.26
CA ASN A 29 -13.77 21.88 -3.09
C ASN A 29 -13.19 20.46 -3.25
N THR A 30 -13.37 19.61 -2.26
CA THR A 30 -12.80 18.26 -2.27
C THR A 30 -13.89 17.22 -2.17
N LEU A 31 -13.84 16.21 -3.04
CA LEU A 31 -14.62 14.99 -2.87
C LEU A 31 -13.72 13.92 -2.25
N GLN A 32 -14.03 13.50 -1.03
CA GLN A 32 -13.29 12.47 -0.30
C GLN A 32 -14.07 11.15 -0.30
N PHE A 33 -13.36 10.04 -0.54
CA PHE A 33 -13.87 8.67 -0.48
C PHE A 33 -13.07 7.92 0.55
N ASP A 34 -13.72 7.51 1.63
CA ASP A 34 -13.13 6.59 2.58
C ASP A 34 -13.57 5.17 2.22
N VAL A 35 -12.61 4.26 2.07
CA VAL A 35 -12.83 2.92 1.53
C VAL A 35 -12.06 1.90 2.35
N ASP A 36 -12.68 0.76 2.65
CA ASP A 36 -11.95 -0.39 3.20
C ASP A 36 -11.21 -1.08 2.07
N VAL A 37 -9.90 -1.19 2.20
CA VAL A 37 -9.00 -1.83 1.23
C VAL A 37 -8.52 -3.14 1.82
N THR A 38 -8.75 -4.24 1.11
CA THR A 38 -8.20 -5.55 1.46
C THR A 38 -7.50 -6.18 0.26
N TRP A 39 -6.37 -6.84 0.52
CA TRP A 39 -5.62 -7.55 -0.50
C TRP A 39 -4.89 -8.73 0.12
N ASP A 40 -5.21 -9.94 -0.35
CA ASP A 40 -4.48 -11.17 -0.07
C ASP A 40 -3.82 -11.62 -1.38
N GLY A 41 -2.60 -11.12 -1.58
CA GLY A 41 -1.91 -11.15 -2.85
C GLY A 41 -0.85 -12.23 -2.91
N ALA A 42 -1.17 -13.36 -3.57
CA ALA A 42 -0.17 -14.36 -3.96
C ALA A 42 0.82 -13.77 -4.98
N CYS A 43 1.96 -13.29 -4.49
CA CYS A 43 2.94 -12.51 -5.23
C CYS A 43 4.27 -13.28 -5.45
N ASP A 44 5.14 -12.78 -6.34
CA ASP A 44 6.52 -13.25 -6.45
C ASP A 44 7.47 -12.05 -6.54
N ILE A 45 7.80 -11.52 -5.36
CA ILE A 45 8.74 -10.41 -5.22
C ILE A 45 10.07 -10.97 -4.75
N LYS A 46 11.15 -10.63 -5.46
CA LYS A 46 12.52 -11.02 -5.09
C LYS A 46 13.37 -9.78 -4.96
N ALA A 47 14.09 -9.66 -3.86
CA ALA A 47 14.97 -8.53 -3.60
C ALA A 47 16.37 -8.98 -3.20
N LYS A 48 17.36 -8.14 -3.50
CA LYS A 48 18.75 -8.30 -3.08
C LYS A 48 19.27 -7.01 -2.46
N SER A 49 20.15 -7.14 -1.49
CA SER A 49 20.81 -6.04 -0.80
C SER A 49 22.29 -6.35 -0.60
N LYS A 50 23.11 -5.33 -0.34
CA LYS A 50 24.49 -5.53 0.13
C LYS A 50 24.54 -5.98 1.60
N VAL A 51 23.49 -5.69 2.38
CA VAL A 51 23.47 -5.84 3.85
C VAL A 51 22.63 -7.04 4.30
N LEU A 52 21.62 -7.42 3.50
CA LEU A 52 20.75 -8.56 3.79
C LEU A 52 20.96 -9.64 2.72
N PRO A 53 20.92 -10.93 3.12
CA PRO A 53 20.84 -12.03 2.16
C PRO A 53 19.69 -11.82 1.16
N PRO A 54 19.80 -12.30 -0.08
CA PRO A 54 18.68 -12.30 -1.02
C PRO A 54 17.44 -12.96 -0.39
N PHE A 55 16.27 -12.35 -0.59
CA PHE A 55 15.02 -12.84 -0.03
C PHE A 55 13.87 -12.72 -1.04
N GLY A 56 12.86 -13.56 -0.84
CA GLY A 56 11.60 -13.50 -1.58
C GLY A 56 10.42 -13.19 -0.66
N ILE A 57 9.33 -12.68 -1.24
CA ILE A 57 8.01 -12.54 -0.63
C ILE A 57 7.04 -13.27 -1.56
N ALA A 58 6.30 -14.24 -1.00
CA ALA A 58 5.34 -15.08 -1.73
C ALA A 58 3.88 -14.68 -1.49
N ASN A 59 3.59 -14.05 -0.36
CA ASN A 59 2.27 -13.52 -0.07
C ASN A 59 2.38 -12.16 0.64
N ILE A 60 1.44 -11.28 0.35
CA ILE A 60 1.24 -10.04 1.08
C ILE A 60 -0.24 -9.97 1.47
N GLU A 61 -0.49 -9.87 2.77
CA GLU A 61 -1.81 -9.56 3.29
C GLU A 61 -1.82 -8.09 3.73
N LEU A 62 -2.71 -7.30 3.13
CA LEU A 62 -2.86 -5.89 3.40
C LEU A 62 -4.33 -5.60 3.72
N LYS A 63 -4.58 -4.95 4.85
CA LYS A 63 -5.91 -4.50 5.26
C LYS A 63 -5.84 -3.13 5.90
N GLY A 64 -6.68 -2.21 5.45
CA GLY A 64 -6.76 -0.88 6.06
C GLY A 64 -7.84 -0.01 5.46
N ARG A 65 -8.11 1.11 6.12
CA ARG A 65 -9.00 2.15 5.62
C ARG A 65 -8.17 3.18 4.84
N MET A 66 -8.55 3.47 3.60
CA MET A 66 -7.88 4.45 2.74
C MET A 66 -8.83 5.59 2.37
N SER A 67 -8.33 6.82 2.44
CA SER A 67 -9.02 8.01 1.94
C SER A 67 -8.47 8.36 0.56
N PHE A 68 -9.36 8.60 -0.40
CA PHE A 68 -9.04 9.19 -1.70
C PHE A 68 -9.62 10.60 -1.75
N PHE A 69 -8.80 11.60 -2.08
CA PHE A 69 -9.21 12.99 -2.21
C PHE A 69 -9.12 13.43 -3.67
N MET A 70 -10.24 13.82 -4.25
CA MET A 70 -10.29 14.45 -5.57
C MET A 70 -10.33 15.97 -5.40
N LYS A 71 -9.21 16.65 -5.67
CA LYS A 71 -9.09 18.11 -5.52
C LYS A 71 -8.03 18.76 -6.44
N PRO A 72 -8.20 20.02 -6.85
CA PRO A 72 -9.45 20.78 -6.75
C PRO A 72 -10.51 20.19 -7.69
N LEU A 73 -11.78 20.29 -7.32
CA LEU A 73 -12.87 19.96 -8.24
C LEU A 73 -13.01 21.04 -9.33
N SER A 74 -13.44 20.62 -10.51
CA SER A 74 -13.61 21.48 -11.70
C SER A 74 -14.89 21.13 -12.44
N ASN A 75 -15.44 22.11 -13.16
CA ASN A 75 -16.60 21.91 -14.04
C ASN A 75 -16.21 21.46 -15.47
N VAL A 76 -14.91 21.21 -15.70
CA VAL A 76 -14.37 20.70 -16.96
C VAL A 76 -13.84 19.29 -16.74
N LEU A 77 -14.15 18.36 -17.64
CA LEU A 77 -13.67 16.98 -17.58
C LEU A 77 -12.13 16.92 -17.45
N PRO A 78 -11.57 16.05 -16.59
CA PRO A 78 -12.22 14.95 -15.86
C PRO A 78 -12.93 15.36 -14.54
N CYS A 79 -13.15 16.66 -14.31
CA CYS A 79 -13.85 17.26 -13.17
C CYS A 79 -13.06 17.33 -11.85
N PHE A 80 -11.79 16.96 -11.86
CA PHE A 80 -10.86 17.16 -10.75
C PHE A 80 -9.44 17.36 -11.28
N GLY A 81 -8.62 18.10 -10.53
CA GLY A 81 -7.23 18.38 -10.90
C GLY A 81 -6.25 17.27 -10.51
N ALA A 82 -6.49 16.60 -9.38
CA ALA A 82 -5.64 15.52 -8.89
C ALA A 82 -6.42 14.53 -8.02
N VAL A 83 -5.86 13.32 -7.90
CA VAL A 83 -6.23 12.33 -6.88
C VAL A 83 -5.08 12.24 -5.89
N GLN A 84 -5.38 12.42 -4.61
CA GLN A 84 -4.47 12.11 -3.51
C GLN A 84 -5.03 10.92 -2.76
N TYR A 85 -4.18 10.07 -2.19
CA TYR A 85 -4.65 8.94 -1.40
C TYR A 85 -3.68 8.66 -0.24
N SER A 86 -4.23 8.22 0.87
CA SER A 86 -3.47 7.84 2.07
C SER A 86 -4.29 6.85 2.89
N PHE A 87 -3.62 5.97 3.64
CA PHE A 87 -4.34 5.24 4.68
C PHE A 87 -4.73 6.22 5.80
N THR A 88 -5.88 5.98 6.44
CA THR A 88 -6.34 6.84 7.55
C THR A 88 -5.55 6.57 8.83
N ASN A 89 -4.99 5.36 8.95
CA ASN A 89 -4.16 4.87 10.05
C ASN A 89 -3.17 3.84 9.47
N THR A 90 -2.15 3.44 10.23
CA THR A 90 -1.25 2.35 9.81
C THR A 90 -2.04 1.10 9.44
N PRO A 91 -1.97 0.61 8.19
CA PRO A 91 -2.69 -0.58 7.79
C PRO A 91 -2.07 -1.83 8.42
N GLU A 92 -2.87 -2.87 8.56
CA GLU A 92 -2.39 -4.22 8.85
C GLU A 92 -1.64 -4.73 7.61
N LEU A 93 -0.38 -5.12 7.81
CA LEU A 93 0.48 -5.70 6.78
C LEU A 93 1.17 -6.94 7.32
N ASP A 94 0.95 -8.07 6.64
CA ASP A 94 1.69 -9.31 6.83
C ASP A 94 2.40 -9.75 5.55
N LEU A 95 3.57 -10.37 5.71
CA LEU A 95 4.48 -10.71 4.62
C LEU A 95 4.99 -12.15 4.79
N ASP A 96 4.64 -13.01 3.83
CA ASP A 96 5.16 -14.37 3.79
C ASP A 96 6.48 -14.41 3.04
N PHE A 97 7.58 -14.57 3.78
CA PHE A 97 8.91 -14.61 3.21
C PHE A 97 9.28 -16.01 2.71
N THR A 98 10.02 -16.06 1.59
CA THR A 98 10.62 -17.28 1.06
C THR A 98 12.14 -17.23 1.02
N GLY A 99 12.77 -18.39 1.23
CA GLY A 99 14.22 -18.58 1.29
C GLY A 99 14.77 -18.76 2.71
N MET A 100 15.58 -19.80 2.93
CA MET A 100 16.05 -20.20 4.28
C MET A 100 16.85 -19.09 5.01
N ALA A 101 17.64 -18.29 4.29
CA ALA A 101 18.40 -17.17 4.88
C ALA A 101 17.53 -15.93 5.18
N ALA A 102 16.35 -15.84 4.56
CA ALA A 102 15.42 -14.72 4.71
C ALA A 102 14.52 -14.87 5.94
N ILE A 103 14.10 -16.10 6.26
CA ILE A 103 13.21 -16.40 7.40
C ILE A 103 13.82 -15.93 8.72
N ALA A 104 15.15 -16.09 8.90
CA ALA A 104 15.86 -15.62 10.09
C ALA A 104 15.84 -14.09 10.28
N ASN A 105 15.73 -13.33 9.19
CA ASN A 105 15.72 -11.86 9.20
C ASN A 105 14.34 -11.25 8.95
N SER A 106 13.30 -12.07 8.80
CA SER A 106 11.91 -11.68 8.47
C SER A 106 11.41 -10.57 9.39
N LYS A 107 11.53 -10.74 10.71
CA LYS A 107 11.12 -9.74 11.72
C LYS A 107 11.79 -8.37 11.51
N THR A 108 13.08 -8.35 11.20
CA THR A 108 13.81 -7.10 10.95
C THR A 108 13.30 -6.40 9.69
N ILE A 109 13.00 -7.16 8.64
CA ILE A 109 12.48 -6.61 7.38
C ILE A 109 11.06 -6.09 7.60
N THR A 110 10.18 -6.89 8.20
CA THR A 110 8.79 -6.49 8.52
C THR A 110 8.76 -5.24 9.39
N ASN A 111 9.59 -5.15 10.42
CA ASN A 111 9.65 -3.96 11.29
C ASN A 111 10.15 -2.71 10.55
N ARG A 112 11.07 -2.85 9.60
CA ARG A 112 11.52 -1.74 8.75
C ARG A 112 10.40 -1.27 7.81
N VAL A 113 9.67 -2.20 7.21
CA VAL A 113 8.52 -1.87 6.35
C VAL A 113 7.43 -1.18 7.15
N LYS A 114 7.04 -1.73 8.31
CA LYS A 114 6.06 -1.12 9.21
C LYS A 114 6.47 0.29 9.65
N LYS A 115 7.73 0.48 10.03
CA LYS A 115 8.24 1.82 10.36
C LYS A 115 8.13 2.81 9.19
N ILE A 116 8.43 2.38 7.96
CA ILE A 116 8.28 3.24 6.78
C ILE A 116 6.81 3.60 6.54
N LEU A 117 5.87 2.67 6.77
CA LEU A 117 4.44 2.96 6.70
C LEU A 117 4.06 4.00 7.76
N ASP A 118 4.53 3.85 9.00
CA ASP A 118 4.29 4.81 10.07
C ASP A 118 4.91 6.19 9.78
N ASP A 119 6.06 6.25 9.12
CA ASP A 119 6.76 7.51 8.79
C ASP A 119 6.11 8.27 7.60
N ILE A 120 5.30 7.61 6.77
CA ILE A 120 4.67 8.19 5.55
C ILE A 120 3.22 8.63 5.79
N LEU A 121 2.56 8.07 6.80
CA LEU A 121 1.19 8.44 7.21
C LEU A 121 1.19 9.68 8.10
#